data_AF-A0A194S967-F1
#
_entry.id   AF-A0A194S967-F1
#
_cell.length_a   1.000
_cell.length_b   1.000
_cell.length_c   1.000
_cell.angle_alpha   90.00
_cell.angle_beta   90.00
_cell.angle_gamma   90.00
#
_symmetry.space_group_name_H-M   'P 1'
#
loop_
_entity.id
_entity.type
_entity.pdbx_description
1 polymer ?
#
loop_
_entity_poly.entity_id
_entity_poly.type
_entity_poly.pdbx_seq_one_letter_code
_entity_poly.pdbx_strand_id
1 'polypeptide(L)'
;SASSGAATPSRAAPPPGLGAFPPAEVMWQYRDPSGQVQGPFSAATMHDWYRQQFFTPDLRVKRTTDTEFESLENLIRRTGDSDKPFLAP
;
A
#
# COMPACT_ATOMS: atom_id res chain seq x y z
N SER A 1 14.53 25.60 -26.37
CA SER A 1 13.30 25.82 -25.59
C SER A 1 12.50 24.53 -25.52
N ALA A 2 11.96 24.27 -24.33
CA ALA A 2 11.19 23.13 -23.82
C ALA A 2 10.44 22.20 -24.81
N SER A 3 10.45 20.89 -24.57
CA SER A 3 9.46 20.26 -23.66
C SER A 3 9.70 18.76 -23.50
N SER A 4 9.47 18.30 -22.27
CA SER A 4 9.78 16.97 -21.73
C SER A 4 9.14 15.81 -22.50
N GLY A 5 9.98 14.83 -22.86
CA GLY A 5 9.57 13.53 -23.36
C GLY A 5 8.99 12.67 -22.23
N ALA A 6 7.83 12.07 -22.51
CA ALA A 6 7.19 11.07 -21.69
C ALA A 6 8.01 9.78 -21.61
N ALA A 7 8.11 9.18 -20.42
CA ALA A 7 8.40 7.76 -20.26
C ALA A 7 7.87 7.27 -18.90
N THR A 8 6.85 6.42 -18.93
CA THR A 8 6.42 5.58 -17.81
C THR A 8 7.40 4.43 -17.60
N PRO A 9 7.66 4.06 -16.35
CA PRO A 9 7.66 2.65 -15.94
C PRO A 9 6.81 2.52 -14.66
N SER A 10 6.04 1.49 -14.37
CA SER A 10 5.76 0.22 -15.00
C SER A 10 4.44 -0.28 -14.41
N ARG A 11 3.71 -1.03 -15.21
CA ARG A 11 2.52 -1.81 -14.87
C ARG A 11 2.85 -2.82 -13.76
N ALA A 12 2.77 -2.45 -12.50
CA ALA A 12 2.62 -3.41 -11.42
C ALA A 12 1.13 -3.76 -11.34
N ALA A 13 0.71 -4.74 -12.15
CA ALA A 13 -0.57 -5.38 -11.92
C ALA A 13 -0.50 -6.03 -10.52
N PRO A 14 -1.54 -5.91 -9.67
CA PRO A 14 -1.58 -6.69 -8.44
C PRO A 14 -1.48 -8.19 -8.81
N PRO A 15 -0.75 -9.01 -8.04
CA PRO A 15 -0.64 -10.42 -8.34
C PRO A 15 -2.04 -11.06 -8.35
N PRO A 16 -2.36 -11.91 -9.33
CA PRO A 16 -3.66 -12.54 -9.40
C PRO A 16 -3.78 -13.64 -8.35
N GLY A 17 -4.83 -13.53 -7.54
CA GLY A 17 -5.37 -14.63 -6.74
C GLY A 17 -4.97 -14.58 -5.27
N LEU A 18 -5.93 -14.24 -4.41
CA LEU A 18 -6.04 -14.66 -3.00
C LEU A 18 -7.45 -14.21 -2.57
N GLY A 19 -8.46 -15.08 -2.54
CA GLY A 19 -8.56 -16.19 -1.60
C GLY A 19 -9.17 -15.64 -0.30
N ALA A 20 -10.43 -15.97 -0.01
CA ALA A 20 -11.18 -15.46 1.13
C ALA A 20 -10.39 -15.64 2.45
N PHE A 21 -10.04 -14.53 3.09
CA PHE A 21 -9.22 -14.51 4.30
C PHE A 21 -10.09 -14.63 5.57
N PRO A 22 -9.59 -15.23 6.66
CA PRO A 22 -10.34 -15.37 7.91
C PRO A 22 -10.62 -14.02 8.57
N PRO A 23 -11.73 -13.88 9.34
CA PRO A 23 -12.25 -12.59 9.81
C PRO A 23 -11.46 -11.90 10.95
N ALA A 24 -10.28 -12.40 11.32
CA ALA A 24 -9.52 -11.92 12.48
C ALA A 24 -8.22 -11.17 12.13
N GLU A 25 -7.81 -11.14 10.86
CA GLU A 25 -6.52 -10.56 10.46
C GLU A 25 -6.67 -9.12 9.97
N VAL A 26 -5.73 -8.24 10.33
CA VAL A 26 -5.70 -6.85 9.83
C VAL A 26 -5.53 -6.87 8.32
N MET A 27 -6.54 -6.38 7.62
CA MET A 27 -6.55 -6.26 6.17
C MET A 27 -6.36 -4.82 5.75
N TRP A 28 -5.58 -4.62 4.69
CA TRP A 28 -5.20 -3.32 4.17
C TRP A 28 -5.69 -3.13 2.74
N GLN A 29 -5.96 -1.88 2.40
CA GLN A 29 -6.21 -1.42 1.04
C GLN A 29 -5.23 -0.30 0.73
N TYR A 30 -4.87 -0.15 -0.55
CA TYR A 30 -4.13 1.02 -1.02
C TYR A 30 -4.80 1.64 -2.24
N ARG A 31 -4.56 2.93 -2.47
CA ARG A 31 -5.00 3.64 -3.67
C ARG A 31 -3.81 3.84 -4.60
N ASP A 32 -3.91 3.30 -5.80
CA ASP A 32 -2.84 3.40 -6.80
C ASP A 32 -2.84 4.78 -7.51
N PRO A 33 -1.82 5.09 -8.34
CA PRO A 33 -1.73 6.38 -9.03
C PRO A 33 -2.89 6.69 -10.00
N SER A 34 -3.63 5.67 -10.47
CA SER A 34 -4.85 5.88 -11.28
C SER A 34 -6.06 6.26 -10.42
N GLY A 35 -5.91 6.18 -9.10
CA GLY A 35 -6.94 6.46 -8.13
C GLY A 35 -7.81 5.25 -7.79
N GLN A 36 -7.45 4.05 -8.28
CA GLN A 36 -8.18 2.82 -7.99
C GLN A 36 -7.74 2.22 -6.65
N VAL A 37 -8.73 1.69 -5.91
CA VAL A 37 -8.50 1.00 -4.64
C VAL A 37 -8.20 -0.47 -4.91
N GLN A 38 -7.11 -0.96 -4.33
CA GLN A 38 -6.65 -2.34 -4.43
C GLN A 38 -6.67 -3.00 -3.05
N GLY A 39 -7.01 -4.29 -3.01
CA GLY A 39 -7.10 -5.10 -1.79
C GLY A 39 -8.51 -5.71 -1.58
N PRO A 40 -8.79 -6.29 -0.40
CA PRO A 40 -7.91 -6.32 0.78
C PRO A 40 -6.69 -7.23 0.64
N PHE A 41 -5.57 -6.82 1.24
CA PHE A 41 -4.36 -7.61 1.40
C PHE A 41 -4.00 -7.75 2.88
N SER A 42 -3.36 -8.86 3.27
CA SER A 42 -2.90 -9.02 4.65
C SER A 42 -1.78 -8.02 4.99
N ALA A 43 -1.64 -7.74 6.27
CA ALA A 43 -0.52 -6.98 6.82
C ALA A 43 0.85 -7.54 6.36
N ALA A 44 0.99 -8.86 6.29
CA ALA A 44 2.20 -9.53 5.82
C ALA A 44 2.50 -9.22 4.34
N THR A 45 1.51 -9.31 3.47
CA THR A 45 1.67 -8.99 2.03
C THR A 45 2.05 -7.52 1.82
N MET A 46 1.38 -6.59 2.50
CA MET A 46 1.72 -5.17 2.40
C MET A 46 3.13 -4.86 2.91
N HIS A 47 3.54 -5.52 4.01
CA HIS A 47 4.89 -5.37 4.56
C HIS A 47 5.97 -5.90 3.60
N ASP A 48 5.72 -7.04 2.94
CA ASP A 48 6.64 -7.57 1.93
C ASP A 48 6.84 -6.61 0.76
N TRP A 49 5.75 -6.04 0.22
CA TRP A 49 5.83 -5.02 -0.83
C TRP A 49 6.52 -3.73 -0.40
N TYR A 50 6.33 -3.32 0.86
CA TYR A 50 7.07 -2.21 1.44
C TYR A 50 8.58 -2.48 1.44
N ARG A 51 9.01 -3.66 1.91
CA ARG A 51 10.43 -4.06 1.95
C ARG A 51 11.06 -4.20 0.58
N GLN A 52 10.27 -4.55 -0.43
CA GLN A 52 10.70 -4.60 -1.84
C GLN A 52 10.73 -3.22 -2.52
N GLN A 53 10.44 -2.14 -1.78
CA GLN A 53 10.41 -0.76 -2.29
C GLN A 53 9.40 -0.53 -3.43
N PHE A 54 8.30 -1.30 -3.47
CA PHE A 54 7.20 -1.05 -4.41
C PHE A 54 6.36 0.16 -4.04
N PHE A 55 6.44 0.61 -2.78
CA PHE A 55 5.63 1.71 -2.27
C PHE A 55 6.41 3.01 -2.16
N THR A 56 5.77 4.10 -2.55
CA THR A 56 6.25 5.46 -2.33
C THR A 56 5.74 5.99 -0.99
N PRO A 57 6.41 6.97 -0.36
CA PRO A 57 5.97 7.55 0.91
C PRO A 57 4.58 8.21 0.84
N ASP A 58 4.17 8.70 -0.33
CA ASP A 58 2.84 9.31 -0.54
C ASP A 58 1.73 8.29 -0.81
N LEU A 59 2.07 6.99 -0.98
CA LEU A 59 1.07 5.95 -1.23
C LEU A 59 -0.01 5.97 -0.16
N ARG A 60 -1.26 6.07 -0.61
CA ARG A 60 -2.43 6.13 0.26
C ARG A 60 -2.83 4.72 0.68
N VAL A 61 -2.81 4.46 1.98
CA VAL A 61 -3.13 3.16 2.58
C VAL A 61 -4.17 3.31 3.68
N LYS A 62 -4.95 2.26 3.94
CA LYS A 62 -5.87 2.19 5.10
C LYS A 62 -6.14 0.74 5.50
N ARG A 63 -6.53 0.50 6.75
CA ARG A 63 -7.12 -0.80 7.12
C ARG A 63 -8.53 -0.89 6.55
N THR A 64 -9.06 -2.09 6.34
CA THR A 64 -10.44 -2.29 5.88
C THR A 64 -11.47 -1.74 6.85
N THR A 65 -11.13 -1.70 8.14
CA THR A 65 -11.93 -1.13 9.24
C THR A 65 -11.87 0.39 9.31
N ASP A 66 -10.86 1.02 8.70
CA ASP A 66 -10.72 2.48 8.68
C ASP A 66 -11.53 3.09 7.53
N THR A 67 -12.07 4.29 7.77
CA THR A 67 -12.81 5.07 6.77
C THR A 67 -11.88 5.79 5.80
N GLU A 68 -10.83 6.42 6.32
CA GLU A 68 -9.97 7.33 5.57
C GLU A 68 -8.63 6.69 5.19
N PHE A 69 -8.07 7.14 4.05
CA PHE A 69 -6.70 6.81 3.65
C PHE A 69 -5.70 7.81 4.20
N GLU A 70 -4.59 7.31 4.74
CA GLU A 70 -3.41 8.10 5.10
C GLU A 70 -2.23 7.78 4.19
N SER A 71 -1.22 8.65 4.14
CA SER A 71 0.02 8.34 3.42
C SER A 71 0.84 7.30 4.18
N LEU A 72 1.61 6.50 3.46
CA LEU A 72 2.55 5.55 4.05
C LEU A 72 3.56 6.24 4.99
N GLU A 73 4.01 7.45 4.66
CA GLU A 73 4.83 8.25 5.56
C GLU A 73 4.13 8.56 6.89
N ASN A 74 2.86 8.97 6.86
CA ASN A 74 2.10 9.22 8.08
C ASN A 74 1.91 7.93 8.89
N LEU A 75 1.68 6.79 8.23
CA LEU A 75 1.59 5.50 8.89
C LEU A 75 2.87 5.18 9.64
N ILE A 76 4.03 5.27 8.98
CA ILE A 76 5.35 5.03 9.59
C ILE A 76 5.57 5.94 10.80
N ARG A 77 5.22 7.22 10.68
CA ARG A 77 5.34 8.20 11.77
C ARG A 77 4.41 7.88 12.94
N ARG A 78 3.19 7.42 12.66
CA ARG A 78 2.18 7.06 13.66
C ARG A 78 2.53 5.77 14.40
N THR A 79 3.01 4.76 13.68
CA THR A 79 3.42 3.49 14.29
C THR A 79 4.73 3.63 15.06
N GLY A 80 5.60 4.57 14.67
CA GLY A 80 6.94 4.70 15.22
C GLY A 80 7.87 3.55 14.79
N ASP A 81 7.41 2.69 13.88
CA ASP A 81 8.12 1.51 13.40
C ASP A 81 8.27 1.61 11.88
N SER A 82 9.41 2.16 11.45
CA SER A 82 9.77 2.27 10.04
C SER A 82 10.21 0.95 9.44
N ASP A 83 10.56 -0.06 10.25
CA ASP A 83 10.90 -1.38 9.73
C ASP A 83 9.62 -2.12 9.34
N LYS A 84 8.57 -2.04 10.18
CA LYS A 84 7.35 -2.86 10.08
C LYS A 84 6.04 -2.07 10.19
N PRO A 85 5.81 -1.04 9.36
CA PRO A 85 4.66 -0.14 9.51
C PRO A 85 3.29 -0.84 9.37
N PHE A 86 3.21 -1.93 8.59
CA PHE A 86 1.96 -2.66 8.37
C PHE A 86 1.69 -3.75 9.42
N LEU A 87 2.69 -4.14 10.21
CA LEU A 87 2.59 -5.20 11.23
C LEU A 87 2.37 -4.64 12.65
N ALA A 88 2.45 -3.32 12.81
CA ALA A 88 2.18 -2.66 14.07
C ALA A 88 0.67 -2.78 14.43
N PRO A 89 0.33 -2.96 15.72
CA PRO A 89 -1.05 -3.11 16.19
C PRO A 89 -1.95 -1.89 15.86
#